data_AF-A0A1V6JFC7-F1
#
_entry.id   AF-A0A1V6JFC7-F1
#
_cell.length_a   1.000
_cell.length_b   1.000
_cell.length_c   1.000
_cell.angle_alpha   90.00
_cell.angle_beta   90.00
_cell.angle_gamma   90.00
#
_symmetry.space_group_name_H-M   'P 1'
#
loop_
_entity.id
_entity.type
_entity.pdbx_description
1 polymer ?
#
loop_
_entity_poly.entity_id
_entity_poly.type
_entity_poly.pdbx_seq_one_letter_code
_entity_poly.pdbx_strand_id
1 'polypeptide(L)'
;MLIDGLRKRIENVTEIAAESRAAHPSVAHVIWHDPLWISGARTFQDEVIRMAGGTNAFGSIDGWSIVSLEEFITTNPDYILVSSGSGMDRDEYDAIYNYIVHEPRLQRLDAVREGRIYVIDADVVSRGSPRIVDALEEVAGYLHPDTAGAGTPEAAGTVQSPGFGAIVLIGALFIVFLIRTKE
;
A
#
# COMPACT_ATOMS: atom_id res chain seq x y z
N MET A 1 -25.61 7.30 -12.09
CA MET A 1 -25.66 6.92 -10.66
C MET A 1 -24.24 6.58 -10.19
N LEU A 2 -23.95 6.51 -8.90
CA LEU A 2 -22.60 6.15 -8.39
C LEU A 2 -22.09 4.82 -8.98
N ILE A 3 -22.99 3.82 -9.05
CA ILE A 3 -22.68 2.49 -9.58
C ILE A 3 -22.23 2.55 -11.05
N ASP A 4 -22.89 3.34 -11.89
CA ASP A 4 -22.52 3.47 -13.30
C ASP A 4 -21.14 4.11 -13.47
N GLY A 5 -20.80 5.06 -12.59
CA GLY A 5 -19.48 5.69 -12.57
C GLY A 5 -18.37 4.70 -12.23
N LEU A 6 -18.57 3.89 -11.18
CA LEU A 6 -17.60 2.87 -10.78
C LEU A 6 -17.43 1.78 -11.85
N ARG A 7 -18.52 1.36 -12.48
CA ARG A 7 -18.47 0.37 -13.58
C ARG A 7 -17.62 0.87 -14.74
N LYS A 8 -17.83 2.12 -15.18
CA LYS A 8 -17.04 2.71 -16.27
C LYS A 8 -15.57 2.81 -15.95
N ARG A 9 -15.23 3.16 -14.70
CA ARG A 9 -13.84 3.23 -14.23
C ARG A 9 -13.16 1.87 -14.28
N ILE A 10 -13.84 0.83 -13.80
CA ILE A 10 -13.37 -0.56 -13.87
C ILE A 10 -13.18 -0.99 -15.33
N GLU A 11 -14.17 -0.74 -16.18
CA GLU A 11 -14.12 -1.07 -17.61
C GLU A 11 -12.89 -0.45 -18.28
N ASN A 12 -12.65 0.85 -18.06
CA ASN A 12 -11.48 1.55 -18.57
C ASN A 12 -10.16 0.91 -18.13
N VAL A 13 -10.02 0.54 -16.85
CA VAL A 13 -8.81 -0.15 -16.38
C VAL A 13 -8.64 -1.51 -17.04
N THR A 14 -9.72 -2.29 -17.15
CA THR A 14 -9.64 -3.62 -17.77
C THR A 14 -9.36 -3.55 -19.27
N GLU A 15 -9.80 -2.51 -19.96
CA GLU A 15 -9.45 -2.24 -21.36
C GLU A 15 -7.96 -1.91 -21.50
N ILE A 16 -7.42 -1.00 -20.68
CA ILE A 16 -5.99 -0.69 -20.64
C ILE A 16 -5.16 -1.95 -20.39
N ALA A 17 -5.57 -2.77 -19.41
CA ALA A 17 -4.90 -4.02 -19.08
C ALA A 17 -4.95 -5.05 -20.23
N ALA A 18 -6.04 -5.09 -21.00
CA ALA A 18 -6.20 -5.99 -22.14
C ALA A 18 -5.44 -5.52 -23.39
N GLU A 19 -5.31 -4.20 -23.58
CA GLU A 19 -4.57 -3.59 -24.69
C GLU A 19 -3.06 -3.60 -24.49
N SER A 20 -2.61 -3.71 -23.24
CA SER A 20 -1.20 -3.87 -22.91
C SER A 20 -0.63 -5.13 -23.54
N ARG A 21 0.28 -4.95 -24.51
CA ARG A 21 1.02 -6.03 -25.17
C ARG A 21 2.16 -6.59 -24.30
N ALA A 22 2.39 -6.01 -23.13
CA ALA A 22 3.40 -6.49 -22.19
C ALA A 22 2.96 -7.82 -21.58
N ALA A 23 3.92 -8.71 -21.30
CA ALA A 23 3.64 -9.90 -20.51
C ALA A 23 3.04 -9.46 -19.15
N HIS A 24 1.97 -10.11 -18.70
CA HIS A 24 1.32 -9.81 -17.41
C HIS A 24 2.36 -9.82 -16.28
N PRO A 25 2.81 -8.65 -15.78
CA PRO A 25 3.95 -8.60 -14.87
C PRO A 25 3.60 -9.29 -13.56
N SER A 26 4.57 -9.98 -12.98
CA SER A 26 4.45 -10.62 -11.67
C SER A 26 4.54 -9.56 -10.57
N VAL A 27 3.54 -9.50 -9.70
CA VAL A 27 3.42 -8.48 -8.65
C VAL A 27 3.34 -9.16 -7.29
N ALA A 28 4.21 -8.76 -6.37
CA ALA A 28 4.09 -9.13 -4.96
C ALA A 28 3.48 -7.98 -4.17
N HIS A 29 2.50 -8.28 -3.31
CA HIS A 29 1.98 -7.31 -2.35
C HIS A 29 2.40 -7.67 -0.92
N VAL A 30 3.05 -6.74 -0.22
CA VAL A 30 3.60 -6.89 1.12
C VAL A 30 2.82 -6.03 2.12
N ILE A 31 2.31 -6.66 3.17
CA ILE A 31 1.52 -6.00 4.23
C ILE A 31 2.29 -5.83 5.55
N TRP A 32 3.42 -6.52 5.69
CA TRP A 32 4.31 -6.39 6.85
C TRP A 32 5.71 -6.88 6.50
N HIS A 33 6.75 -6.33 7.16
CA HIS A 33 8.15 -6.60 6.82
C HIS A 33 8.88 -7.56 7.79
N ASP A 34 8.46 -7.66 9.06
CA ASP A 34 9.08 -8.56 10.04
C ASP A 34 8.06 -9.25 10.98
N PRO A 35 7.64 -10.50 10.70
CA PRO A 35 8.08 -11.34 9.57
C PRO A 35 7.45 -10.90 8.23
N LEU A 36 8.08 -11.25 7.11
CA LEU A 36 7.62 -10.84 5.78
C LEU A 36 6.25 -11.44 5.45
N TRP A 37 5.23 -10.60 5.37
CA TRP A 37 3.83 -11.01 5.26
C TRP A 37 3.26 -10.51 3.92
N ILE A 38 2.79 -11.44 3.09
CA ILE A 38 2.30 -11.15 1.74
C ILE A 38 0.80 -11.40 1.59
N SER A 39 0.22 -10.87 0.51
CA SER A 39 -1.16 -11.16 0.09
C SER A 39 -1.16 -12.18 -1.05
N GLY A 40 -1.59 -13.41 -0.76
CA GLY A 40 -1.81 -14.46 -1.75
C GLY A 40 -3.19 -14.38 -2.42
N ALA A 41 -3.63 -15.48 -2.99
CA ALA A 41 -4.92 -15.61 -3.67
C ALA A 41 -6.12 -15.32 -2.76
N ARG A 42 -7.24 -14.94 -3.38
CA ARG A 42 -8.53 -14.66 -2.69
C ARG A 42 -8.44 -13.51 -1.68
N THR A 43 -7.52 -12.58 -1.92
CA THR A 43 -7.42 -11.31 -1.21
C THR A 43 -7.90 -10.18 -2.11
N PHE A 44 -8.25 -9.01 -1.54
CA PHE A 44 -8.60 -7.83 -2.35
C PHE A 44 -7.43 -7.39 -3.23
N GLN A 45 -6.22 -7.53 -2.70
CA GLN A 45 -4.98 -7.20 -3.38
C GLN A 45 -4.73 -8.12 -4.58
N ASP A 46 -5.00 -9.41 -4.45
CA ASP A 46 -4.96 -10.37 -5.55
C ASP A 46 -5.93 -9.98 -6.68
N GLU A 47 -7.16 -9.61 -6.33
CA GLU A 47 -8.16 -9.17 -7.29
C GLU A 47 -7.74 -7.88 -8.00
N VAL A 48 -7.26 -6.88 -7.25
CA VAL A 48 -6.74 -5.62 -7.80
C VAL A 48 -5.57 -5.87 -8.76
N ILE A 49 -4.57 -6.67 -8.36
CA ILE A 49 -3.41 -7.00 -9.20
C ILE A 49 -3.87 -7.65 -10.51
N ARG A 50 -4.76 -8.65 -10.42
CA ARG A 50 -5.27 -9.36 -11.60
C ARG A 50 -6.08 -8.47 -12.52
N MET A 51 -6.97 -7.65 -11.96
CA MET A 51 -7.81 -6.73 -12.74
C MET A 51 -7.00 -5.60 -13.38
N ALA A 52 -5.91 -5.17 -12.74
CA ALA A 52 -4.95 -4.24 -13.31
C ALA A 52 -4.06 -4.86 -14.40
N GLY A 53 -4.23 -6.15 -14.72
CA GLY A 53 -3.47 -6.83 -15.78
C GLY A 53 -2.15 -7.45 -15.34
N GLY A 54 -1.88 -7.53 -14.03
CA GLY A 54 -0.75 -8.26 -13.47
C GLY A 54 -1.08 -9.72 -13.10
N THR A 55 -0.06 -10.45 -12.67
CA THR A 55 -0.18 -11.77 -12.03
C THR A 55 0.28 -11.66 -10.59
N ASN A 56 -0.46 -12.20 -9.62
CA ASN A 56 0.00 -12.26 -8.25
C ASN A 56 1.14 -13.27 -8.10
N ALA A 57 2.33 -12.79 -7.72
CA ALA A 57 3.54 -13.58 -7.54
C ALA A 57 3.37 -14.71 -6.50
N PHE A 58 2.43 -14.53 -5.56
CA PHE A 58 2.09 -15.50 -4.51
C PHE A 58 0.66 -16.05 -4.68
N GLY A 59 0.10 -16.01 -5.89
CA GLY A 59 -1.26 -16.50 -6.18
C GLY A 59 -1.47 -18.00 -5.98
N SER A 60 -0.43 -18.78 -5.67
CA SER A 60 -0.54 -20.18 -5.25
C SER A 60 -0.82 -20.35 -3.75
N ILE A 61 -0.58 -19.31 -2.95
CA ILE A 61 -0.79 -19.28 -1.50
C ILE A 61 -2.17 -18.68 -1.25
N ASP A 62 -2.90 -19.24 -0.30
CA ASP A 62 -4.22 -18.74 0.04
C ASP A 62 -4.20 -17.64 1.12
N GLY A 63 -4.92 -16.55 0.90
CA GLY A 63 -5.08 -15.48 1.88
C GLY A 63 -3.76 -14.75 2.20
N TRP A 64 -3.65 -14.23 3.42
CA TRP A 64 -2.43 -13.58 3.91
C TRP A 64 -1.51 -14.57 4.60
N SER A 65 -0.27 -14.68 4.13
CA SER A 65 0.68 -15.67 4.65
C SER A 65 2.08 -15.11 4.81
N ILE A 66 2.74 -15.53 5.88
CA ILE A 66 4.16 -15.26 6.09
C ILE A 66 4.93 -16.12 5.08
N VAL A 67 5.91 -15.52 4.42
CA VAL A 67 6.83 -16.21 3.51
C VAL A 67 8.26 -15.99 4.00
N SER A 68 9.14 -16.94 3.67
CA SER A 68 10.56 -16.75 3.99
C SER A 68 11.17 -15.69 3.07
N LEU A 69 12.23 -15.03 3.54
CA LEU A 69 12.97 -14.08 2.69
C LEU A 69 13.57 -14.77 1.46
N GLU A 70 14.02 -16.02 1.60
CA GLU A 70 14.58 -16.81 0.49
C GLU A 70 13.52 -17.14 -0.56
N GLU A 71 12.32 -17.51 -0.13
CA GLU A 71 11.17 -17.73 -1.02
C GLU A 71 10.82 -16.45 -1.76
N PHE A 72 10.68 -15.32 -1.06
CA PHE A 72 10.40 -14.03 -1.68
C PHE A 72 11.44 -13.63 -2.72
N ILE A 73 12.71 -13.86 -2.38
CA ILE A 73 13.81 -13.55 -3.28
C ILE A 73 13.82 -14.49 -4.51
N THR A 74 13.47 -15.76 -4.34
CA THR A 74 13.45 -16.76 -5.42
C THR A 74 12.26 -16.53 -6.35
N THR A 75 11.12 -16.08 -5.82
CA THR A 75 9.95 -15.67 -6.59
C THR A 75 10.27 -14.49 -7.52
N ASN A 76 11.17 -13.58 -7.11
CA ASN A 76 11.67 -12.44 -7.90
C ASN A 76 10.56 -11.71 -8.70
N PRO A 77 9.61 -11.05 -8.02
CA PRO A 77 8.53 -10.33 -8.68
C PRO A 77 9.05 -9.14 -9.51
N ASP A 78 8.35 -8.82 -10.60
CA ASP A 78 8.66 -7.67 -11.47
C ASP A 78 8.33 -6.34 -10.77
N TYR A 79 7.30 -6.34 -9.93
CA TYR A 79 6.81 -5.21 -9.15
C TYR A 79 6.56 -5.60 -7.70
N ILE A 80 6.82 -4.67 -6.78
CA ILE A 80 6.51 -4.81 -5.37
C ILE A 80 5.55 -3.70 -4.97
N LEU A 81 4.39 -4.09 -4.45
CA LEU A 81 3.43 -3.19 -3.83
C LEU A 81 3.55 -3.33 -2.31
N VAL A 82 3.60 -2.21 -1.59
CA VAL A 82 3.66 -2.18 -0.14
C VAL A 82 2.47 -1.43 0.43
N SER A 83 1.84 -1.97 1.47
CA SER A 83 0.75 -1.29 2.18
C SER A 83 1.26 -0.17 3.07
N SER A 84 0.69 1.03 2.88
CA SER A 84 0.98 2.19 3.71
C SER A 84 0.55 1.97 5.17
N GLY A 85 1.20 2.65 6.12
CA GLY A 85 0.69 2.79 7.49
C GLY A 85 0.64 1.49 8.30
N SER A 86 1.26 0.42 7.78
CA SER A 86 1.53 -0.82 8.50
C SER A 86 2.67 -0.65 9.50
N GLY A 87 3.50 0.40 9.38
CA GLY A 87 4.44 0.79 10.43
C GLY A 87 3.73 1.60 11.51
N MET A 88 4.02 1.33 12.80
CA MET A 88 3.59 2.21 13.91
C MET A 88 4.28 3.59 13.89
N ASP A 89 5.07 3.88 12.86
CA ASP A 89 5.86 5.10 12.76
C ASP A 89 5.10 6.20 12.04
N ARG A 90 5.19 7.39 12.63
CA ARG A 90 4.55 8.63 12.18
C ARG A 90 5.40 9.39 11.15
N ASP A 91 6.49 8.79 10.70
CA ASP A 91 7.45 9.41 9.80
C ASP A 91 7.09 9.12 8.33
N GLU A 92 7.46 10.07 7.49
CA GLU A 92 7.02 10.31 6.10
C GLU A 92 7.29 9.15 5.11
N TYR A 93 7.96 8.08 5.54
CA TYR A 93 8.35 6.95 4.71
C TYR A 93 7.88 5.63 5.32
N ASP A 94 7.11 4.87 4.54
CA ASP A 94 6.53 3.60 4.97
C ASP A 94 7.62 2.59 5.42
N ALA A 95 7.44 1.99 6.59
CA ALA A 95 8.40 1.07 7.19
C ALA A 95 8.68 -0.16 6.29
N ILE A 96 7.68 -0.66 5.56
CA ILE A 96 7.85 -1.78 4.63
C ILE A 96 8.69 -1.32 3.45
N TYR A 97 8.37 -0.16 2.86
CA TYR A 97 9.15 0.40 1.76
C TYR A 97 10.62 0.53 2.15
N ASN A 98 10.87 1.16 3.31
CA ASN A 98 12.21 1.36 3.86
C ASN A 98 12.96 0.05 4.06
N TYR A 99 12.29 -0.98 4.60
CA TYR A 99 12.89 -2.30 4.76
C TYR A 99 13.31 -2.88 3.40
N ILE A 100 12.42 -2.86 2.40
CA ILE A 100 12.67 -3.46 1.09
C ILE A 100 13.84 -2.77 0.37
N VAL A 101 13.92 -1.44 0.43
CA VAL A 101 14.99 -0.68 -0.24
C VAL A 101 16.33 -0.70 0.49
N HIS A 102 16.38 -0.99 1.79
CA HIS A 102 17.64 -1.01 2.55
C HIS A 102 18.16 -2.41 2.90
N GLU A 103 17.32 -3.45 2.87
CA GLU A 103 17.75 -4.82 3.16
C GLU A 103 18.73 -5.32 2.07
N PRO A 104 20.01 -5.59 2.42
CA PRO A 104 21.03 -5.97 1.43
C PRO A 104 20.66 -7.21 0.60
N ARG A 105 19.94 -8.17 1.20
CA ARG A 105 19.54 -9.40 0.51
C ARG A 105 18.48 -9.16 -0.59
N LEU A 106 17.67 -8.12 -0.46
CA LEU A 106 16.63 -7.75 -1.42
C LEU A 106 17.15 -6.89 -2.58
N GLN A 107 18.34 -6.31 -2.47
CA GLN A 107 18.98 -5.50 -3.52
C GLN A 107 19.21 -6.27 -4.83
N ARG A 108 19.16 -7.61 -4.77
CA ARG A 108 19.27 -8.47 -5.94
C ARG A 108 17.94 -8.69 -6.66
N LEU A 109 16.82 -8.11 -6.23
CA LEU A 109 15.56 -8.25 -6.96
C LEU A 109 15.46 -7.28 -8.11
N ASP A 110 14.85 -7.70 -9.21
CA ASP A 110 14.67 -6.85 -10.39
C ASP A 110 13.80 -5.64 -10.05
N ALA A 111 12.71 -5.84 -9.29
CA ALA A 111 11.87 -4.74 -8.81
C ALA A 111 12.64 -3.68 -7.99
N VAL A 112 13.60 -4.10 -7.16
CA VAL A 112 14.40 -3.16 -6.35
C VAL A 112 15.42 -2.42 -7.23
N ARG A 113 16.10 -3.14 -8.13
CA ARG A 113 17.11 -2.56 -9.03
C ARG A 113 16.50 -1.58 -10.03
N GLU A 114 15.27 -1.81 -10.46
CA GLU A 114 14.56 -0.97 -11.43
C GLU A 114 13.63 0.05 -10.76
N GLY A 115 13.61 0.12 -9.42
CA GLY A 115 12.80 1.09 -8.68
C GLY A 115 11.28 0.85 -8.80
N ARG A 116 10.86 -0.38 -9.12
CA ARG A 116 9.45 -0.80 -9.25
C ARG A 116 8.86 -1.21 -7.92
N ILE A 117 8.99 -0.34 -6.92
CA ILE A 117 8.41 -0.50 -5.58
C ILE A 117 7.45 0.65 -5.34
N TYR A 118 6.18 0.33 -5.09
CA TYR A 118 5.12 1.32 -4.97
C TYR A 118 4.36 1.16 -3.66
N VAL A 119 4.07 2.27 -3.01
CA VAL A 119 3.27 2.32 -1.78
C VAL A 119 1.81 2.51 -2.17
N ILE A 120 0.91 1.71 -1.60
CA ILE A 120 -0.53 1.83 -1.79
C ILE A 120 -1.20 2.02 -0.45
N ASP A 121 -2.21 2.88 -0.40
CA ASP A 121 -2.98 3.12 0.82
C ASP A 121 -3.65 1.84 1.34
N ALA A 122 -3.24 1.38 2.53
CA ALA A 122 -3.77 0.17 3.16
C ALA A 122 -5.29 0.25 3.42
N ASP A 123 -5.81 1.43 3.77
CA ASP A 123 -7.24 1.64 4.01
C ASP A 123 -8.07 1.60 2.72
N VAL A 124 -7.44 1.90 1.59
CA VAL A 124 -8.07 1.82 0.27
C VAL A 124 -8.06 0.38 -0.23
N VAL A 125 -6.91 -0.31 -0.17
CA VAL A 125 -6.75 -1.64 -0.79
C VAL A 125 -7.26 -2.80 0.07
N SER A 126 -7.31 -2.65 1.40
CA SER A 126 -7.65 -3.76 2.31
C SER A 126 -9.13 -3.85 2.67
N ARG A 127 -9.97 -2.96 2.15
CA ARG A 127 -11.38 -2.85 2.50
C ARG A 127 -12.27 -2.97 1.26
N GLY A 128 -13.33 -3.77 1.36
CA GLY A 128 -14.39 -3.87 0.34
C GLY A 128 -15.26 -2.60 0.25
N SER A 129 -14.65 -1.48 -0.11
CA SER A 129 -15.30 -0.16 -0.25
C SER A 129 -15.26 0.32 -1.70
N PRO A 130 -16.12 1.27 -2.11
CA PRO A 130 -16.06 1.85 -3.46
C PRO A 130 -14.70 2.42 -3.86
N ARG A 131 -13.87 2.79 -2.88
CA ARG A 131 -12.50 3.31 -3.09
C ARG A 131 -11.52 2.25 -3.60
N ILE A 132 -11.87 0.97 -3.56
CA ILE A 132 -11.02 -0.08 -4.13
C ILE A 132 -10.74 0.14 -5.64
N VAL A 133 -11.65 0.85 -6.32
CA VAL A 133 -11.47 1.27 -7.71
C VAL A 133 -10.35 2.31 -7.86
N ASP A 134 -10.11 3.14 -6.83
CA ASP A 134 -9.00 4.09 -6.81
C ASP A 134 -7.66 3.33 -6.75
N ALA A 135 -7.55 2.30 -5.89
CA ALA A 135 -6.37 1.42 -5.87
C ALA A 135 -6.19 0.63 -7.18
N LEU A 136 -7.29 0.20 -7.81
CA LEU A 136 -7.25 -0.48 -9.11
C LEU A 136 -6.66 0.43 -10.21
N GLU A 137 -7.11 1.67 -10.30
CA GLU A 137 -6.57 2.65 -11.25
C GLU A 137 -5.10 2.98 -10.98
N GLU A 138 -4.73 3.15 -9.71
CA GLU A 138 -3.36 3.41 -9.30
C GLU A 138 -2.42 2.27 -9.68
N VAL A 139 -2.78 1.02 -9.36
CA VAL A 139 -2.00 -0.17 -9.73
C VAL A 139 -1.90 -0.31 -11.24
N ALA A 140 -2.99 -0.10 -11.98
CA ALA A 140 -2.95 -0.15 -13.44
C ALA A 140 -1.99 0.90 -14.04
N GLY A 141 -1.94 2.10 -13.46
CA GLY A 141 -0.98 3.14 -13.84
C GLY A 141 0.48 2.74 -13.60
N TYR A 142 0.76 2.02 -12.52
CA TYR A 142 2.11 1.48 -12.25
C TYR A 142 2.52 0.38 -13.22
N LEU A 143 1.59 -0.52 -13.56
CA LEU A 143 1.87 -1.68 -14.41
C LEU A 143 1.93 -1.33 -15.90
N HIS A 144 1.21 -0.28 -16.32
CA HIS A 144 1.10 0.11 -17.74
C HIS A 144 1.36 1.61 -17.96
N PRO A 145 2.60 2.08 -17.69
CA PRO A 145 2.92 3.51 -17.80
C PRO A 145 2.82 4.04 -19.24
N ASP A 146 2.98 3.19 -20.25
CA ASP A 146 2.99 3.59 -21.67
C ASP A 146 1.59 3.78 -22.28
N THR A 147 0.56 3.15 -21.70
CA THR A 147 -0.84 3.25 -22.16
C THR A 147 -1.66 4.24 -21.34
N ALA A 148 -1.19 4.60 -20.15
CA ALA A 148 -1.74 5.68 -19.33
C ALA A 148 -1.41 7.05 -19.94
N GLY A 149 -2.10 7.42 -21.02
CA GLY A 149 -2.02 8.76 -21.59
C GLY A 149 -2.40 9.83 -20.56
N ALA A 150 -1.43 10.68 -20.19
CA ALA A 150 -1.62 12.01 -19.59
C ALA A 150 -2.75 12.13 -18.54
N GLY A 151 -2.56 11.53 -17.37
CA GLY A 151 -3.52 11.65 -16.29
C GLY A 151 -3.04 11.05 -14.99
N THR A 152 -1.85 11.42 -14.50
CA THR A 152 -1.56 11.28 -13.07
C THR A 152 -2.63 12.08 -12.32
N PRO A 153 -3.48 11.47 -11.48
CA PRO A 153 -4.31 12.25 -10.59
C PRO A 153 -3.35 12.98 -9.66
N GLU A 154 -3.30 14.30 -9.79
CA GLU A 154 -2.71 15.18 -8.79
C GLU A 154 -3.25 14.76 -7.43
N ALA A 155 -2.34 14.39 -6.52
CA ALA A 155 -2.64 13.85 -5.21
C ALA A 155 -3.79 14.64 -4.57
N ALA A 156 -4.95 13.99 -4.43
CA ALA A 156 -6.09 14.59 -3.76
C ALA A 156 -5.64 14.96 -2.34
N GLY A 157 -5.62 16.27 -2.07
CA GLY A 157 -5.06 16.85 -0.87
C GLY A 157 -5.49 16.10 0.40
N THR A 158 -4.51 15.88 1.27
CA THR A 158 -4.71 15.31 2.59
C THR A 158 -5.69 16.17 3.37
N VAL A 159 -6.96 15.76 3.41
CA VAL A 159 -7.90 16.27 4.40
C VAL A 159 -7.47 15.69 5.74
N GLN A 160 -6.63 16.45 6.47
CA GLN A 160 -6.40 16.21 7.88
C GLN A 160 -7.77 16.23 8.59
N SER A 161 -8.23 15.05 9.00
CA SER A 161 -9.36 14.97 9.92
C SER A 161 -8.92 15.60 11.24
N PRO A 162 -9.70 16.51 11.85
CA PRO A 162 -9.38 17.04 13.17
C PRO A 162 -9.40 15.86 14.15
N GLY A 163 -8.22 15.44 14.59
CA GLY A 163 -8.12 14.43 15.64
C GLY A 163 -8.90 14.88 16.86
N PHE A 164 -9.65 13.96 17.46
CA PHE A 164 -10.14 14.09 18.83
C PHE A 164 -8.93 14.10 19.78
N GLY A 165 -8.25 15.24 19.86
CA GLY A 165 -7.04 15.47 20.65
C GLY A 165 -7.02 16.84 21.34
N ALA A 166 -8.17 17.52 21.40
CA ALA A 166 -8.33 18.80 22.10
C ALA A 166 -9.26 18.64 23.30
N ILE A 167 -8.79 17.93 24.34
CA ILE A 167 -9.18 18.23 25.71
C ILE A 167 -7.92 18.73 26.41
N VAL A 168 -7.74 20.05 26.36
CA VAL A 168 -6.76 20.75 27.19
C VAL A 168 -7.29 20.68 28.63
N LEU A 169 -6.73 19.79 29.44
CA LEU A 169 -7.01 19.73 30.88
C LEU A 169 -6.21 20.82 31.58
N ILE A 170 -6.80 22.01 31.71
CA ILE A 170 -6.34 23.07 32.61
C ILE A 170 -6.80 22.73 34.03
N GLY A 171 -5.85 22.67 34.98
CA GLY A 171 -6.09 22.55 36.43
C GLY A 171 -5.50 21.26 36.99
N ALA A 172 -4.59 21.24 37.96
CA ALA A 172 -4.30 22.20 39.02
C ALA A 172 -2.79 22.19 39.35
N LEU A 173 -2.17 23.37 39.24
CA LEU A 173 -0.82 23.65 39.74
C LEU A 173 -0.98 24.44 41.03
N PHE A 174 -1.44 23.78 42.10
CA PHE A 174 -1.52 24.35 43.45
C PHE A 174 -1.65 23.22 44.49
N ILE A 175 -0.57 22.47 44.77
CA ILE A 175 -0.27 21.82 46.07
C ILE A 175 1.26 21.59 46.06
N VAL A 176 2.05 22.63 46.33
CA VAL A 176 3.44 22.50 46.84
C VAL A 176 3.79 23.63 47.83
N PHE A 177 2.98 24.68 47.97
CA PHE A 177 3.34 25.86 48.79
C PHE A 177 2.87 25.84 50.26
N LEU A 178 2.43 24.70 50.81
CA LEU A 178 1.93 24.61 52.20
C LEU A 178 2.79 23.73 53.15
N ILE A 179 4.10 23.59 52.89
CA ILE A 179 5.02 22.87 53.79
C ILE A 179 6.25 23.72 54.21
N ARG A 180 6.20 25.07 54.17
CA ARG A 180 7.37 25.89 54.56
C ARG A 180 7.14 27.16 55.39
N THR A 181 6.19 27.15 56.30
CA THR A 181 6.19 28.12 57.43
C THR A 181 5.58 27.51 58.68
N LYS A 182 6.41 26.78 59.42
CA LYS A 182 6.21 26.57 60.86
C LYS A 182 7.58 26.42 61.52
N GLU A 183 8.16 27.55 61.89
CA GLU A 183 8.76 27.83 63.20
C GLU A 183 8.52 29.32 63.52
#